data_AF-A0A945PQF4-F1
#
_entry.id   AF-A0A945PQF4-F1
#
_cell.length_a   1.000
_cell.length_b   1.000
_cell.length_c   1.000
_cell.angle_alpha   90.00
_cell.angle_beta   90.00
_cell.angle_gamma   90.00
#
_symmetry.space_group_name_H-M   'P 1'
#
loop_
_entity.id
_entity.type
_entity.pdbx_description
1 polymer ?
#
loop_
_entity_poly.entity_id
_entity_poly.type
_entity_poly.pdbx_seq_one_letter_code
_entity_poly.pdbx_strand_id
1 'polypeptide(L)'
;LPGGSLCRDSITESGLRGMDLAISVSGVTGADAHYMGADRCLECHTDHVGTKSLAHSLGFKVPKEVSPLQDLSDFPEFDMSFDYFTTGADYTVGSKVYYYDPDLDRSMDDFKTSETSQGVADVIVLWLWTDETTGIPNITFENVLNPGDPMNFHTHEVRLTYGGAVNKQRYMLEWEGYGLKGLYPVLQFQGFTVDQAGGDVTGHEGSADRSRQVWRDYHMDYYWNYATDMFMVPGSVDGKAHNISVKCMGCHATGWSIAGPDPITGEVLSSSIASLNGEYDLDHDGVTDILNTGCESCHGAGSNHVAAQGPSGSKNGAFIVSPEDLTPSREIMLCNRCHNRISGQGEHFGAGSGDHPINLANEWPEAGMGLSEFLTDYAADGVKAPIVKKNWGDDIHAKAHHQQAPDFLKSAHYRNEYHLVTCASCHDLHGNTGEKRALTADPDVVDSALCTSCHSTYLSGGDTSGHTLAMVGYDHGVAHNANASCVDCHMARMAKTGAGVESKRTIDGYYYENDITSHVFDVPNKSTLIGVAPSSAMPIPYTSACATCHNVEDFYTP
;
A
#
# COMPACT_ATOMS: atom_id res chain seq x y z
N LEU A 1 28.08 3.82 0.13
CA LEU A 1 27.48 3.43 1.42
C LEU A 1 28.03 2.09 1.90
N PRO A 2 27.97 1.76 3.21
CA PRO A 2 28.41 0.45 3.71
C PRO A 2 27.66 -0.70 3.04
N GLY A 3 28.36 -1.80 2.77
CA GLY A 3 27.81 -2.97 2.09
C GLY A 3 28.81 -3.59 1.13
N GLY A 4 28.28 -4.03 0.00
CA GLY A 4 29.01 -4.39 -1.20
C GLY A 4 28.46 -5.63 -1.88
N SER A 5 28.84 -5.84 -3.13
CA SER A 5 28.32 -6.92 -3.98
C SER A 5 28.48 -8.34 -3.41
N LEU A 6 29.32 -8.53 -2.40
CA LEU A 6 29.58 -9.82 -1.75
C LEU A 6 29.03 -9.91 -0.31
N CYS A 7 28.18 -8.98 0.12
CA CYS A 7 27.73 -8.91 1.53
C CYS A 7 26.52 -9.79 1.88
N ARG A 8 26.02 -10.61 0.94
CA ARG A 8 24.82 -11.46 1.11
C ARG A 8 25.12 -12.91 1.43
N ASP A 9 26.31 -13.37 1.07
CA ASP A 9 26.74 -14.75 1.23
C ASP A 9 27.67 -14.93 2.43
N SER A 10 27.39 -15.97 3.22
CA SER A 10 28.27 -16.38 4.32
C SER A 10 29.52 -17.08 3.77
N ILE A 11 30.71 -16.54 4.05
CA ILE A 11 31.99 -17.16 3.70
C ILE A 11 32.76 -17.53 4.97
N THR A 12 33.32 -18.74 5.01
CA THR A 12 34.15 -19.17 6.15
C THR A 12 35.46 -18.38 6.21
N GLU A 13 36.01 -18.22 7.41
CA GLU A 13 37.30 -17.53 7.61
C GLU A 13 38.43 -18.16 6.78
N SER A 14 38.51 -19.49 6.74
CA SER A 14 39.47 -20.22 5.91
C SER A 14 39.27 -19.97 4.43
N GLY A 15 38.03 -19.76 3.99
CA GLY A 15 37.69 -19.42 2.62
C GLY A 15 38.26 -18.06 2.20
N LEU A 16 38.34 -17.09 3.13
CA LEU A 16 38.81 -15.73 2.84
C LEU A 16 40.34 -15.58 2.85
N ARG A 17 41.07 -16.48 3.52
CA ARG A 17 42.51 -16.34 3.72
C ARG A 17 43.28 -16.39 2.38
N GLY A 18 43.96 -15.29 2.06
CA GLY A 18 44.79 -15.17 0.87
C GLY A 18 44.02 -14.92 -0.43
N MET A 19 42.72 -14.60 -0.35
CA MET A 19 41.94 -14.16 -1.49
C MET A 19 41.98 -12.64 -1.64
N ASP A 20 42.11 -12.17 -2.88
CA ASP A 20 41.81 -10.79 -3.25
C ASP A 20 40.32 -10.70 -3.61
N LEU A 21 39.57 -9.87 -2.88
CA LEU A 21 38.14 -9.65 -3.13
C LEU A 21 37.94 -8.37 -3.93
N ALA A 22 37.33 -8.48 -5.11
CA ALA A 22 36.79 -7.35 -5.84
C ALA A 22 35.36 -7.08 -5.33
N ILE A 23 35.18 -5.99 -4.59
CA ILE A 23 33.89 -5.63 -3.98
C ILE A 23 33.42 -4.31 -4.62
N SER A 24 32.25 -4.35 -5.27
CA SER A 24 31.53 -3.14 -5.65
C SER A 24 30.84 -2.57 -4.42
N VAL A 25 30.77 -1.25 -4.31
CA VAL A 25 30.08 -0.57 -3.20
C VAL A 25 29.13 0.47 -3.76
N SER A 26 27.98 0.56 -3.11
CA SER A 26 26.94 1.52 -3.44
C SER A 26 27.50 2.94 -3.34
N GLY A 27 27.06 3.85 -4.21
CA GLY A 27 27.38 5.26 -4.10
C GLY A 27 26.75 5.91 -2.86
N VAL A 28 26.86 7.22 -2.77
CA VAL A 28 26.13 8.04 -1.79
C VAL A 28 25.65 9.28 -2.52
N THR A 29 24.39 9.64 -2.32
CA THR A 29 23.84 10.88 -2.84
C THR A 29 24.64 12.06 -2.28
N GLY A 30 24.97 13.04 -3.12
CA GLY A 30 25.69 14.23 -2.66
C GLY A 30 24.75 15.15 -1.87
N ALA A 31 25.29 15.89 -0.89
CA ALA A 31 24.50 16.77 -0.04
C ALA A 31 23.84 17.95 -0.78
N ASP A 32 24.32 18.28 -1.98
CA ASP A 32 23.78 19.29 -2.88
C ASP A 32 22.94 18.70 -4.02
N ALA A 33 22.70 17.38 -4.02
CA ALA A 33 21.90 16.73 -5.02
C ALA A 33 20.41 17.06 -4.85
N HIS A 34 19.75 17.38 -5.95
CA HIS A 34 18.30 17.49 -6.09
C HIS A 34 17.75 16.33 -6.92
N TYR A 35 16.46 16.07 -6.71
CA TYR A 35 15.66 15.10 -7.45
C TYR A 35 15.47 15.56 -8.91
N MET A 36 15.51 14.63 -9.84
CA MET A 36 15.50 14.85 -11.28
C MET A 36 14.18 14.41 -11.94
N GLY A 37 13.46 13.47 -11.33
CA GLY A 37 12.24 12.89 -11.89
C GLY A 37 12.47 11.59 -12.64
N ALA A 38 11.48 10.70 -12.58
CA ALA A 38 11.53 9.40 -13.24
C ALA A 38 11.59 9.53 -14.78
N ASP A 39 10.93 10.54 -15.35
CA ASP A 39 11.03 10.86 -16.77
C ASP A 39 12.47 11.10 -17.22
N ARG A 40 13.24 11.87 -16.43
CA ARG A 40 14.64 12.15 -16.72
C ARG A 40 15.52 10.91 -16.60
N CYS A 41 15.23 10.05 -15.62
CA CYS A 41 15.95 8.80 -15.41
C CYS A 41 15.76 7.85 -16.60
N LEU A 42 14.52 7.73 -17.08
CA LEU A 42 14.12 6.82 -18.15
C LEU A 42 14.63 7.25 -19.55
N GLU A 43 15.12 8.49 -19.72
CA GLU A 43 15.82 8.89 -20.95
C GLU A 43 17.11 8.09 -21.18
N CYS A 44 17.82 7.71 -20.11
CA CYS A 44 19.06 6.93 -20.17
C CYS A 44 18.85 5.47 -19.78
N HIS A 45 17.92 5.18 -18.87
CA HIS A 45 17.60 3.84 -18.35
C HIS A 45 16.35 3.27 -19.01
N THR A 46 16.38 3.15 -20.34
CA THR A 46 15.22 2.70 -21.13
C THR A 46 14.84 1.24 -20.87
N ASP A 47 15.73 0.47 -20.25
CA ASP A 47 15.53 -0.91 -19.82
C ASP A 47 14.76 -1.03 -18.49
N HIS A 48 14.38 0.09 -17.86
CA HIS A 48 13.59 0.11 -16.63
C HIS A 48 12.19 0.69 -16.83
N VAL A 49 11.72 0.80 -18.09
CA VAL A 49 10.37 1.31 -18.41
C VAL A 49 9.24 0.46 -17.82
N GLY A 50 9.51 -0.81 -17.49
CA GLY A 50 8.55 -1.69 -16.80
C GLY A 50 8.11 -1.15 -15.42
N THR A 51 8.89 -0.25 -14.81
CA THR A 51 8.50 0.38 -13.53
C THR A 51 7.17 1.13 -13.61
N LYS A 52 6.77 1.58 -14.81
CA LYS A 52 5.51 2.32 -15.02
C LYS A 52 4.27 1.46 -14.80
N SER A 53 4.39 0.15 -15.02
CA SER A 53 3.29 -0.80 -14.82
C SER A 53 3.19 -1.30 -13.39
N LEU A 54 4.15 -0.98 -12.52
CA LEU A 54 4.11 -1.39 -11.12
C LEU A 54 3.18 -0.50 -10.30
N ALA A 55 2.53 -1.06 -9.29
CA ALA A 55 1.67 -0.33 -8.35
C ALA A 55 2.38 0.88 -7.69
N HIS A 56 3.71 0.86 -7.59
CA HIS A 56 4.51 1.99 -7.13
C HIS A 56 4.36 3.25 -7.98
N SER A 57 4.08 3.14 -9.27
CA SER A 57 3.85 4.27 -10.19
C SER A 57 2.36 4.61 -10.33
N LEU A 58 1.48 3.82 -9.71
CA LEU A 58 0.03 3.89 -9.91
C LEU A 58 -0.75 4.15 -8.62
N GLY A 59 -0.07 4.56 -7.55
CA GLY A 59 -0.71 4.84 -6.26
C GLY A 59 -1.78 5.93 -6.40
N PHE A 60 -1.42 7.05 -7.02
CA PHE A 60 -2.28 8.19 -7.34
C PHE A 60 -2.37 8.37 -8.85
N LYS A 61 -3.58 8.68 -9.33
CA LYS A 61 -3.86 8.88 -10.75
C LYS A 61 -5.03 9.85 -10.93
N VAL A 62 -4.94 10.70 -11.93
CA VAL A 62 -6.08 11.52 -12.40
C VAL A 62 -7.14 10.60 -13.02
N PRO A 63 -8.42 10.71 -12.63
CA PRO A 63 -9.47 9.85 -13.17
C PRO A 63 -9.47 9.78 -14.69
N LYS A 64 -9.52 8.56 -15.25
CA LYS A 64 -9.58 8.30 -16.69
C LYS A 64 -8.41 8.84 -17.54
N GLU A 65 -7.37 9.41 -16.91
CA GLU A 65 -6.15 9.88 -17.57
C GLU A 65 -4.95 9.05 -17.15
N VAL A 66 -4.06 8.74 -18.10
CA VAL A 66 -2.82 7.99 -17.84
C VAL A 66 -1.65 8.89 -18.23
N SER A 67 -0.81 9.26 -17.27
CA SER A 67 0.37 10.11 -17.54
C SER A 67 1.42 9.35 -18.37
N PRO A 68 2.41 10.05 -18.96
CA PRO A 68 3.56 9.40 -19.59
C PRO A 68 4.40 8.51 -18.65
N LEU A 69 4.20 8.58 -17.34
CA LEU A 69 4.91 7.81 -16.32
C LEU A 69 4.09 6.65 -15.72
N GLN A 70 2.88 6.44 -16.22
CA GLN A 70 1.99 5.39 -15.79
C GLN A 70 1.70 4.39 -16.91
N ASP A 71 1.54 3.13 -16.55
CA ASP A 71 1.05 2.07 -17.44
C ASP A 71 0.05 1.19 -16.69
N LEU A 72 -1.16 1.04 -17.23
CA LEU A 72 -2.23 0.23 -16.61
C LEU A 72 -2.29 -1.21 -17.15
N SER A 73 -1.33 -1.63 -17.98
CA SER A 73 -1.33 -2.95 -18.62
C SER A 73 -1.48 -4.11 -17.61
N ASP A 74 -0.87 -4.00 -16.43
CA ASP A 74 -0.96 -4.99 -15.35
C ASP A 74 -2.24 -4.87 -14.50
N PHE A 75 -2.99 -3.76 -14.66
CA PHE A 75 -4.18 -3.44 -13.87
C PHE A 75 -5.33 -2.95 -14.76
N PRO A 76 -5.90 -3.80 -15.64
CA PRO A 76 -6.94 -3.40 -16.59
C PRO A 76 -8.23 -2.92 -15.92
N GLU A 77 -8.47 -3.30 -14.67
CA GLU A 77 -9.63 -2.92 -13.87
C GLU A 77 -9.43 -1.62 -13.08
N PHE A 78 -8.30 -0.91 -13.24
CA PHE A 78 -7.93 0.23 -12.40
C PHE A 78 -9.02 1.32 -12.33
N ASP A 79 -9.63 1.63 -13.48
CA ASP A 79 -10.67 2.65 -13.61
C ASP A 79 -12.11 2.08 -13.52
N MET A 80 -12.30 0.79 -13.20
CA MET A 80 -13.62 0.12 -13.14
C MET A 80 -14.60 0.83 -12.21
N SER A 81 -14.11 1.40 -11.11
CA SER A 81 -14.95 2.10 -10.15
C SER A 81 -15.74 3.26 -10.79
N PHE A 82 -15.22 3.85 -11.88
CA PHE A 82 -15.88 4.92 -12.61
C PHE A 82 -17.05 4.45 -13.48
N ASP A 83 -17.24 3.14 -13.67
CA ASP A 83 -18.46 2.59 -14.28
C ASP A 83 -19.70 2.85 -13.40
N TYR A 84 -19.51 3.09 -12.10
CA TYR A 84 -20.57 3.50 -11.19
C TYR A 84 -20.90 5.00 -11.29
N PHE A 85 -20.09 5.81 -11.98
CA PHE A 85 -20.33 7.25 -12.15
C PHE A 85 -21.12 7.50 -13.43
N THR A 86 -22.43 7.66 -13.31
CA THR A 86 -23.31 7.91 -14.47
C THR A 86 -23.03 9.27 -15.10
N THR A 87 -22.83 9.30 -16.41
CA THR A 87 -22.59 10.57 -17.15
C THR A 87 -23.89 11.35 -17.35
N GLY A 88 -23.88 12.66 -17.09
CA GLY A 88 -24.98 13.57 -17.43
C GLY A 88 -24.70 15.04 -17.08
N ALA A 89 -25.72 15.88 -17.27
CA ALA A 89 -25.62 17.33 -17.09
C ALA A 89 -25.58 17.78 -15.61
N ASP A 90 -26.11 16.97 -14.69
CA ASP A 90 -26.10 17.25 -13.26
C ASP A 90 -26.19 15.96 -12.43
N TYR A 91 -26.04 16.09 -11.12
CA TYR A 91 -26.00 14.98 -10.17
C TYR A 91 -27.25 14.09 -10.14
N THR A 92 -28.40 14.52 -10.68
CA THR A 92 -29.65 13.78 -10.59
C THR A 92 -29.65 12.46 -11.36
N VAL A 93 -28.71 12.29 -12.31
CA VAL A 93 -28.47 11.02 -13.00
C VAL A 93 -27.54 10.08 -12.23
N GLY A 94 -26.86 10.59 -11.20
CA GLY A 94 -25.79 9.90 -10.50
C GLY A 94 -26.26 8.63 -9.79
N SER A 95 -25.37 7.64 -9.73
CA SER A 95 -25.55 6.48 -8.87
C SER A 95 -25.47 6.90 -7.40
N LYS A 96 -26.11 6.15 -6.51
CA LYS A 96 -26.24 6.54 -5.11
C LYS A 96 -25.50 5.60 -4.19
N VAL A 97 -24.77 6.16 -3.23
CA VAL A 97 -24.26 5.46 -2.06
C VAL A 97 -24.92 6.06 -0.83
N TYR A 98 -25.68 5.26 -0.12
CA TYR A 98 -26.43 5.63 1.08
C TYR A 98 -25.58 5.40 2.32
N TYR A 99 -25.56 6.38 3.21
CA TYR A 99 -24.85 6.34 4.48
C TYR A 99 -25.88 6.32 5.63
N TYR A 100 -25.71 5.39 6.56
CA TYR A 100 -26.68 5.15 7.63
C TYR A 100 -26.01 4.55 8.89
N ASP A 101 -26.74 4.50 10.00
CA ASP A 101 -26.31 3.91 11.29
C ASP A 101 -24.86 4.29 11.70
N PRO A 102 -24.57 5.56 12.02
CA PRO A 102 -23.22 5.97 12.44
C PRO A 102 -22.79 5.26 13.73
N ASP A 103 -21.51 4.87 13.75
CA ASP A 103 -20.80 4.23 14.86
C ASP A 103 -19.53 5.04 15.16
N LEU A 104 -19.64 5.96 16.13
CA LEU A 104 -18.61 6.93 16.48
C LEU A 104 -17.32 6.30 17.04
N ASP A 105 -17.35 5.01 17.40
CA ASP A 105 -16.15 4.30 17.86
C ASP A 105 -15.21 3.90 16.71
N ARG A 106 -15.62 4.10 15.45
CA ARG A 106 -14.91 3.59 14.26
C ARG A 106 -14.10 4.62 13.46
N SER A 107 -14.07 5.89 13.86
CA SER A 107 -13.26 6.95 13.23
C SER A 107 -13.47 6.98 11.71
N MET A 108 -12.49 6.62 10.88
CA MET A 108 -12.52 6.76 9.40
C MET A 108 -13.59 5.98 8.63
N ASP A 109 -14.39 5.15 9.29
CA ASP A 109 -15.43 4.28 8.70
C ASP A 109 -16.53 4.17 9.75
N ASP A 110 -17.12 5.31 10.11
CA ASP A 110 -18.11 5.45 11.17
C ASP A 110 -19.52 5.19 10.65
N PHE A 111 -19.84 5.55 9.41
CA PHE A 111 -21.11 5.17 8.79
C PHE A 111 -21.07 3.76 8.17
N LYS A 112 -22.23 3.09 8.13
CA LYS A 112 -22.46 1.99 7.20
C LYS A 112 -22.81 2.57 5.82
N THR A 113 -22.47 1.82 4.76
CA THR A 113 -22.76 2.20 3.38
C THR A 113 -23.64 1.17 2.69
N SER A 114 -24.44 1.60 1.72
CA SER A 114 -25.28 0.72 0.90
C SER A 114 -25.54 1.30 -0.49
N GLU A 115 -25.73 0.46 -1.50
CA GLU A 115 -26.15 0.85 -2.86
C GLU A 115 -27.67 1.10 -2.96
N THR A 116 -28.42 0.71 -1.93
CA THR A 116 -29.87 0.88 -1.85
C THR A 116 -30.30 1.65 -0.60
N SER A 117 -31.41 2.39 -0.73
CA SER A 117 -31.98 3.17 0.38
C SER A 117 -32.36 2.29 1.56
N GLN A 118 -31.99 2.72 2.76
CA GLN A 118 -32.42 2.14 4.04
C GLN A 118 -33.69 2.81 4.58
N GLY A 119 -34.34 3.65 3.77
CA GLY A 119 -35.56 4.36 4.10
C GLY A 119 -35.32 5.44 5.14
N VAL A 120 -36.01 5.36 6.28
CA VAL A 120 -35.91 6.36 7.34
C VAL A 120 -34.56 6.37 8.08
N ALA A 121 -33.71 5.38 7.84
CA ALA A 121 -32.38 5.29 8.42
C ALA A 121 -31.30 6.01 7.58
N ASP A 122 -31.62 6.41 6.35
CA ASP A 122 -30.68 7.14 5.50
C ASP A 122 -30.34 8.51 6.13
N VAL A 123 -29.05 8.80 6.27
CA VAL A 123 -28.54 10.06 6.84
C VAL A 123 -27.97 10.94 5.74
N ILE A 124 -27.09 10.36 4.92
CA ILE A 124 -26.40 11.03 3.82
C ILE A 124 -26.56 10.18 2.55
N VAL A 125 -26.64 10.83 1.40
CA VAL A 125 -26.50 10.18 0.09
C VAL A 125 -25.39 10.85 -0.68
N LEU A 126 -24.42 10.05 -1.16
CA LEU A 126 -23.44 10.49 -2.13
C LEU A 126 -23.93 10.12 -3.53
N TRP A 127 -24.03 11.12 -4.40
CA TRP A 127 -24.37 10.95 -5.80
C TRP A 127 -23.11 10.94 -6.64
N LEU A 128 -22.83 9.83 -7.32
CA LEU A 128 -21.65 9.59 -8.15
C LEU A 128 -22.01 9.81 -9.62
N TRP A 129 -21.42 10.83 -10.25
CA TRP A 129 -21.74 11.19 -11.62
C TRP A 129 -20.54 11.76 -12.37
N THR A 130 -20.54 11.65 -13.70
CA THR A 130 -19.54 12.32 -14.54
C THR A 130 -20.21 13.49 -15.25
N ASP A 131 -19.63 14.68 -15.16
CA ASP A 131 -20.13 15.84 -15.90
C ASP A 131 -19.91 15.61 -17.41
N GLU A 132 -20.99 15.63 -18.19
CA GLU A 132 -20.94 15.38 -19.64
C GLU A 132 -20.19 16.46 -20.43
N THR A 133 -20.02 17.66 -19.87
CA THR A 133 -19.34 18.79 -20.50
C THR A 133 -17.84 18.72 -20.27
N THR A 134 -17.41 18.46 -19.04
CA THR A 134 -15.99 18.46 -18.65
C THR A 134 -15.36 17.08 -18.71
N GLY A 135 -16.17 16.01 -18.61
CA GLY A 135 -15.71 14.64 -18.47
C GLY A 135 -15.20 14.29 -17.06
N ILE A 136 -15.28 15.23 -16.11
CA ILE A 136 -14.72 15.09 -14.77
C ILE A 136 -15.72 14.35 -13.87
N PRO A 137 -15.29 13.31 -13.13
CA PRO A 137 -16.12 12.67 -12.13
C PRO A 137 -16.36 13.59 -10.94
N ASN A 138 -17.59 13.57 -10.43
CA ASN A 138 -18.09 14.43 -9.38
C ASN A 138 -18.83 13.60 -8.31
N ILE A 139 -18.77 14.08 -7.07
CA ILE A 139 -19.55 13.54 -5.95
C ILE A 139 -20.39 14.68 -5.36
N THR A 140 -21.71 14.51 -5.38
CA THR A 140 -22.66 15.44 -4.73
C THR A 140 -23.14 14.90 -3.40
N PHE A 141 -23.11 15.72 -2.37
CA PHE A 141 -23.43 15.36 -0.99
C PHE A 141 -24.85 15.79 -0.65
N GLU A 142 -25.76 14.83 -0.43
CA GLU A 142 -27.12 15.08 0.03
C GLU A 142 -27.25 14.77 1.52
N ASN A 143 -27.75 15.74 2.29
CA ASN A 143 -28.12 15.60 3.68
C ASN A 143 -29.61 15.22 3.76
N VAL A 144 -29.88 13.91 3.87
CA VAL A 144 -31.24 13.37 3.97
C VAL A 144 -31.84 13.69 5.34
N LEU A 145 -31.03 13.66 6.39
CA LEU A 145 -31.46 13.91 7.76
C LEU A 145 -31.91 15.36 7.98
N ASN A 146 -31.22 16.31 7.35
CA ASN A 146 -31.48 17.74 7.46
C ASN A 146 -31.45 18.44 6.09
N PRO A 147 -32.58 18.45 5.37
CA PRO A 147 -32.67 19.10 4.06
C PRO A 147 -32.43 20.61 4.06
N GLY A 148 -32.47 21.26 5.24
CA GLY A 148 -32.21 22.69 5.41
C GLY A 148 -30.75 23.05 5.63
N ASP A 149 -29.85 22.07 5.61
CA ASP A 149 -28.40 22.27 5.65
C ASP A 149 -27.95 23.17 4.47
N PRO A 150 -27.25 24.30 4.72
CA PRO A 150 -26.72 25.16 3.67
C PRO A 150 -25.73 24.47 2.73
N MET A 151 -25.10 23.39 3.22
CA MET A 151 -24.18 22.54 2.45
C MET A 151 -24.87 21.32 1.80
N ASN A 152 -26.20 21.23 1.85
CA ASN A 152 -26.94 20.19 1.14
C ASN A 152 -26.80 20.34 -0.39
N PHE A 153 -26.58 19.23 -1.09
CA PHE A 153 -26.33 19.12 -2.53
C PHE A 153 -25.10 19.87 -3.05
N HIS A 154 -24.06 20.05 -2.23
CA HIS A 154 -22.79 20.54 -2.74
C HIS A 154 -22.05 19.45 -3.53
N THR A 155 -21.46 19.87 -4.63
CA THR A 155 -20.75 19.00 -5.58
C THR A 155 -19.25 19.29 -5.49
N HIS A 156 -18.47 18.22 -5.47
CA HIS A 156 -17.02 18.27 -5.47
C HIS A 156 -16.44 17.44 -6.61
N GLU A 157 -15.45 17.99 -7.29
CA GLU A 157 -14.72 17.29 -8.35
C GLU A 157 -13.76 16.26 -7.73
N VAL A 158 -13.74 15.07 -8.32
CA VAL A 158 -12.74 14.04 -8.02
C VAL A 158 -11.53 14.30 -8.90
N ARG A 159 -10.46 14.84 -8.30
CA ARG A 159 -9.23 15.20 -9.05
C ARG A 159 -8.19 14.09 -9.07
N LEU A 160 -8.12 13.31 -8.01
CA LEU A 160 -7.24 12.16 -7.91
C LEU A 160 -7.96 10.96 -7.35
N THR A 161 -7.49 9.78 -7.74
CA THR A 161 -7.77 8.53 -7.04
C THR A 161 -6.53 8.07 -6.29
N TYR A 162 -6.72 7.33 -5.21
CA TYR A 162 -5.65 6.62 -4.51
C TYR A 162 -5.97 5.13 -4.40
N GLY A 163 -5.06 4.26 -4.85
CA GLY A 163 -5.23 2.81 -4.88
C GLY A 163 -5.46 2.29 -6.30
N GLY A 164 -6.50 1.50 -6.54
CA GLY A 164 -6.77 0.81 -7.80
C GLY A 164 -5.90 -0.43 -7.99
N ALA A 165 -4.58 -0.24 -7.98
CA ALA A 165 -3.60 -1.31 -8.12
C ALA A 165 -3.49 -2.24 -6.88
N VAL A 166 -4.18 -1.95 -5.77
CA VAL A 166 -4.05 -2.69 -4.50
C VAL A 166 -5.41 -2.91 -3.80
N ASN A 167 -6.34 -3.57 -4.48
CA ASN A 167 -7.64 -4.10 -4.00
C ASN A 167 -8.66 -3.09 -3.43
N LYS A 168 -8.35 -1.80 -3.45
CA LYS A 168 -9.25 -0.70 -3.08
C LYS A 168 -8.89 0.56 -3.84
N GLN A 169 -9.83 1.48 -4.00
CA GLN A 169 -9.58 2.81 -4.52
C GLN A 169 -10.36 3.84 -3.69
N ARG A 170 -9.79 5.02 -3.50
CA ARG A 170 -10.37 6.14 -2.75
C ARG A 170 -10.36 7.39 -3.61
N TYR A 171 -11.30 8.29 -3.37
CA TYR A 171 -11.48 9.50 -4.18
C TYR A 171 -10.99 10.72 -3.43
N MET A 172 -10.22 11.57 -4.10
CA MET A 172 -9.70 12.80 -3.54
C MET A 172 -10.45 13.98 -4.13
N LEU A 173 -11.15 14.70 -3.26
CA LEU A 173 -12.02 15.81 -3.61
C LEU A 173 -11.28 17.14 -3.56
N GLU A 174 -11.58 17.97 -4.54
CA GLU A 174 -11.20 19.39 -4.55
C GLU A 174 -12.24 20.26 -3.84
N TRP A 175 -11.75 21.25 -3.08
CA TRP A 175 -12.56 22.17 -2.29
C TRP A 175 -12.26 23.65 -2.60
N GLU A 176 -11.78 23.95 -3.82
CA GLU A 176 -11.42 25.31 -4.26
C GLU A 176 -12.56 26.33 -4.11
N GLY A 177 -13.82 25.91 -4.31
CA GLY A 177 -15.00 26.74 -4.09
C GLY A 177 -15.15 27.27 -2.66
N TYR A 178 -14.43 26.67 -1.71
CA TYR A 178 -14.37 27.06 -0.30
C TYR A 178 -13.04 27.72 0.10
N GLY A 179 -12.18 28.04 -0.88
CA GLY A 179 -10.89 28.67 -0.64
C GLY A 179 -9.83 27.70 -0.10
N LEU A 180 -9.99 26.40 -0.32
CA LEU A 180 -9.00 25.37 0.02
C LEU A 180 -8.29 24.89 -1.25
N LYS A 181 -7.01 24.57 -1.13
CA LYS A 181 -6.17 23.99 -2.20
C LYS A 181 -5.87 22.52 -1.98
N GLY A 182 -6.02 22.01 -0.75
CA GLY A 182 -5.77 20.60 -0.47
C GLY A 182 -6.76 19.68 -1.19
N LEU A 183 -6.32 18.44 -1.42
CA LEU A 183 -7.19 17.36 -1.85
C LEU A 183 -7.57 16.47 -0.66
N TYR A 184 -8.86 16.14 -0.55
CA TYR A 184 -9.42 15.51 0.64
C TYR A 184 -10.01 14.14 0.32
N PRO A 185 -9.63 13.08 1.04
CA PRO A 185 -10.15 11.75 0.76
C PRO A 185 -11.62 11.62 1.16
N VAL A 186 -12.40 10.93 0.35
CA VAL A 186 -13.74 10.44 0.68
C VAL A 186 -13.93 9.08 0.02
N LEU A 187 -14.81 8.26 0.59
CA LEU A 187 -15.41 7.05 0.00
C LEU A 187 -14.38 6.03 -0.53
N GLN A 188 -14.46 4.79 -0.05
CA GLN A 188 -13.61 3.72 -0.55
C GLN A 188 -14.42 2.75 -1.41
N PHE A 189 -13.97 2.56 -2.65
CA PHE A 189 -14.39 1.47 -3.52
C PHE A 189 -13.49 0.25 -3.31
N GLN A 190 -14.08 -0.93 -3.30
CA GLN A 190 -13.38 -2.20 -3.14
C GLN A 190 -14.12 -3.35 -3.84
N GLY A 191 -14.89 -3.02 -4.89
CA GLY A 191 -15.74 -3.92 -5.68
C GLY A 191 -15.09 -4.45 -6.97
N PHE A 192 -13.76 -4.65 -7.00
CA PHE A 192 -13.05 -5.14 -8.20
C PHE A 192 -13.42 -6.60 -8.48
N THR A 193 -13.49 -6.98 -9.76
CA THR A 193 -13.90 -8.34 -10.13
C THR A 193 -12.81 -9.39 -9.92
N VAL A 194 -11.55 -8.95 -9.85
CA VAL A 194 -10.40 -9.81 -9.54
C VAL A 194 -9.49 -9.10 -8.52
N ASP A 195 -8.99 -9.84 -7.54
CA ASP A 195 -7.96 -9.32 -6.63
C ASP A 195 -6.55 -9.35 -7.27
N GLN A 196 -5.58 -8.67 -6.66
CA GLN A 196 -4.18 -8.66 -7.15
C GLN A 196 -3.45 -10.00 -7.12
N ALA A 197 -4.08 -11.01 -6.53
CA ALA A 197 -3.62 -12.37 -6.53
C ALA A 197 -4.41 -13.29 -7.46
N GLY A 198 -5.23 -12.72 -8.35
CA GLY A 198 -6.00 -13.49 -9.34
C GLY A 198 -7.21 -14.23 -8.77
N GLY A 199 -7.58 -13.97 -7.52
CA GLY A 199 -8.78 -14.51 -6.87
C GLY A 199 -10.06 -13.79 -7.30
N ASP A 200 -11.20 -14.47 -7.16
CA ASP A 200 -12.53 -13.95 -7.51
C ASP A 200 -12.95 -12.72 -6.66
N VAL A 201 -13.79 -11.88 -7.27
CA VAL A 201 -14.53 -10.70 -6.75
C VAL A 201 -14.17 -10.23 -5.35
N THR A 202 -13.50 -9.09 -5.29
CA THR A 202 -13.37 -8.31 -4.06
C THR A 202 -14.65 -7.50 -3.82
N GLY A 203 -15.16 -7.51 -2.59
CA GLY A 203 -16.23 -6.63 -2.15
C GLY A 203 -17.61 -7.01 -2.66
N HIS A 204 -18.58 -7.15 -1.77
CA HIS A 204 -19.94 -7.48 -2.16
C HIS A 204 -20.98 -6.81 -1.27
N GLU A 205 -22.04 -6.27 -1.87
CA GLU A 205 -23.04 -5.49 -1.15
C GLU A 205 -23.72 -6.28 -0.02
N GLY A 206 -23.91 -7.59 -0.23
CA GLY A 206 -24.47 -8.51 0.75
C GLY A 206 -23.50 -9.00 1.84
N SER A 207 -22.31 -8.41 1.99
CA SER A 207 -21.31 -8.87 2.95
C SER A 207 -21.74 -8.65 4.38
N ALA A 208 -21.54 -9.66 5.23
CA ALA A 208 -21.93 -9.57 6.64
C ALA A 208 -21.05 -8.59 7.43
N ASP A 209 -19.80 -8.40 6.98
CA ASP A 209 -18.89 -7.38 7.49
C ASP A 209 -18.96 -6.15 6.59
N ARG A 210 -19.48 -5.03 7.12
CA ARG A 210 -19.61 -3.77 6.38
C ARG A 210 -18.31 -3.29 5.74
N SER A 211 -17.16 -3.60 6.37
CA SER A 211 -15.86 -3.22 5.82
C SER A 211 -15.44 -4.08 4.61
N ARG A 212 -16.30 -4.99 4.14
CA ARG A 212 -16.15 -5.86 2.96
C ARG A 212 -17.24 -5.65 1.92
N GLN A 213 -18.08 -4.62 2.08
CA GLN A 213 -19.04 -4.22 1.05
C GLN A 213 -18.33 -3.58 -0.15
N VAL A 214 -19.04 -3.39 -1.27
CA VAL A 214 -18.49 -2.73 -2.48
C VAL A 214 -17.99 -1.33 -2.15
N TRP A 215 -18.81 -0.60 -1.39
CA TRP A 215 -18.49 0.70 -0.85
C TRP A 215 -18.20 0.58 0.62
N ARG A 216 -17.31 1.44 1.09
CA ARG A 216 -17.01 1.61 2.51
C ARG A 216 -16.87 3.09 2.80
N ASP A 217 -17.40 3.51 3.93
CA ASP A 217 -17.11 4.84 4.42
C ASP A 217 -15.58 5.02 4.57
N TYR A 218 -15.13 6.18 4.11
CA TYR A 218 -13.76 6.61 4.24
C TYR A 218 -13.76 8.10 4.53
N HIS A 219 -13.67 8.42 5.81
CA HIS A 219 -13.58 9.76 6.34
C HIS A 219 -14.80 10.67 6.15
N MET A 220 -16.02 10.15 6.24
CA MET A 220 -17.19 11.03 6.37
C MET A 220 -17.11 11.91 7.64
N ASP A 221 -16.33 11.48 8.65
CA ASP A 221 -16.00 12.28 9.84
C ASP A 221 -15.31 13.63 9.53
N TYR A 222 -14.71 13.79 8.34
CA TYR A 222 -14.15 15.07 7.91
C TYR A 222 -15.21 16.05 7.43
N TYR A 223 -16.36 15.55 6.99
CA TYR A 223 -17.39 16.33 6.32
C TYR A 223 -18.68 16.43 7.14
N TRP A 224 -18.84 15.65 8.21
CA TRP A 224 -20.08 15.59 8.98
C TRP A 224 -19.91 16.09 10.42
N ASN A 225 -20.80 16.99 10.86
CA ASN A 225 -20.86 17.45 12.23
C ASN A 225 -22.02 16.79 13.00
N TYR A 226 -21.69 15.84 13.86
CA TYR A 226 -22.65 15.10 14.70
C TYR A 226 -23.41 15.94 15.73
N ALA A 227 -22.93 17.15 16.07
CA ALA A 227 -23.64 18.02 17.01
C ALA A 227 -24.76 18.82 16.33
N THR A 228 -24.64 19.07 15.03
CA THR A 228 -25.57 19.90 14.26
C THR A 228 -26.32 19.14 13.19
N ASP A 229 -25.95 17.88 12.91
CA ASP A 229 -26.47 17.07 11.81
C ASP A 229 -26.38 17.80 10.47
N MET A 230 -25.24 18.44 10.22
CA MET A 230 -24.94 19.24 9.04
C MET A 230 -23.56 18.89 8.50
N PHE A 231 -23.38 19.07 7.19
CA PHE A 231 -22.06 19.02 6.59
C PHE A 231 -21.20 20.20 7.03
N MET A 232 -19.89 20.00 6.92
CA MET A 232 -18.86 20.99 7.22
C MET A 232 -17.74 20.92 6.20
N VAL A 233 -17.02 22.03 6.07
CA VAL A 233 -15.76 22.07 5.32
C VAL A 233 -14.71 21.25 6.07
N PRO A 234 -13.94 20.37 5.40
CA PRO A 234 -12.92 19.56 6.06
C PRO A 234 -11.90 20.42 6.81
N GLY A 235 -11.42 19.94 7.96
CA GLY A 235 -10.50 20.66 8.85
C GLY A 235 -11.12 21.77 9.73
N SER A 236 -12.38 22.13 9.54
CA SER A 236 -13.02 23.26 10.26
C SER A 236 -13.29 23.02 11.76
N VAL A 237 -13.35 21.77 12.22
CA VAL A 237 -13.76 21.43 13.60
C VAL A 237 -12.60 21.11 14.52
N ASP A 238 -11.53 20.49 14.02
CA ASP A 238 -10.41 20.06 14.87
C ASP A 238 -9.07 20.70 14.51
N GLY A 239 -9.04 21.58 13.50
CA GLY A 239 -7.84 22.31 13.07
C GLY A 239 -6.73 21.41 12.54
N LYS A 240 -7.02 20.15 12.20
CA LYS A 240 -6.04 19.22 11.63
C LYS A 240 -6.06 19.29 10.10
N ALA A 241 -4.91 19.04 9.48
CA ALA A 241 -4.87 18.84 8.04
C ALA A 241 -5.45 17.47 7.70
N HIS A 242 -6.62 17.47 7.06
CA HIS A 242 -7.30 16.27 6.56
C HIS A 242 -6.94 15.94 5.10
N ASN A 243 -6.06 16.74 4.49
CA ASN A 243 -5.66 16.62 3.09
C ASN A 243 -4.57 15.55 2.87
N ILE A 244 -4.41 15.14 1.60
CA ILE A 244 -3.42 14.13 1.20
C ILE A 244 -1.96 14.58 1.34
N SER A 245 -1.69 15.88 1.31
CA SER A 245 -0.32 16.43 1.43
C SER A 245 0.34 16.01 2.75
N VAL A 246 -0.44 16.05 3.84
CA VAL A 246 0.03 15.67 5.19
C VAL A 246 -0.17 14.18 5.48
N LYS A 247 -1.15 13.51 4.85
CA LYS A 247 -1.53 12.13 5.22
C LYS A 247 -1.01 11.06 4.27
N CYS A 248 -0.68 11.40 3.02
CA CYS A 248 -0.40 10.42 1.98
C CYS A 248 0.92 10.70 1.24
N MET A 249 1.17 11.95 0.83
CA MET A 249 2.19 12.27 -0.18
C MET A 249 3.63 11.93 0.22
N GLY A 250 4.01 11.94 1.51
CA GLY A 250 5.37 11.53 1.92
C GLY A 250 5.76 10.13 1.45
N CYS A 251 4.82 9.17 1.48
CA CYS A 251 5.05 7.82 0.95
C CYS A 251 4.75 7.68 -0.55
N HIS A 252 4.06 8.66 -1.14
CA HIS A 252 3.39 8.54 -2.44
C HIS A 252 3.76 9.65 -3.43
N ALA A 253 4.87 10.34 -3.22
CA ALA A 253 5.46 11.28 -4.17
C ALA A 253 6.98 11.32 -3.97
N THR A 254 7.76 10.95 -4.98
CA THR A 254 9.22 11.07 -4.94
C THR A 254 9.63 12.53 -4.95
N GLY A 255 10.63 12.89 -4.13
CA GLY A 255 11.04 14.29 -3.97
C GLY A 255 10.02 15.13 -3.20
N TRP A 256 9.09 14.46 -2.49
CA TRP A 256 8.13 15.11 -1.62
C TRP A 256 8.80 16.11 -0.68
N SER A 257 8.20 17.29 -0.59
CA SER A 257 8.56 18.31 0.38
C SER A 257 7.31 19.04 0.87
N ILE A 258 7.39 19.61 2.07
CA ILE A 258 6.34 20.49 2.60
C ILE A 258 6.93 21.87 2.85
N ALA A 259 6.37 22.90 2.24
CA ALA A 259 6.89 24.27 2.26
C ALA A 259 6.39 25.13 3.45
N GLY A 260 5.74 24.51 4.44
CA GLY A 260 5.00 25.22 5.48
C GLY A 260 3.55 25.49 5.08
N PRO A 261 2.76 26.14 5.95
CA PRO A 261 1.38 26.49 5.62
C PRO A 261 1.28 27.48 4.46
N ASP A 262 0.35 27.25 3.53
CA ASP A 262 0.02 28.17 2.44
C ASP A 262 -0.40 29.53 3.03
N PRO A 263 0.14 30.65 2.54
CA PRO A 263 -0.09 31.96 3.14
C PRO A 263 -1.52 32.50 2.95
N ILE A 264 -2.30 31.90 2.04
CA ILE A 264 -3.69 32.29 1.74
C ILE A 264 -4.65 31.40 2.53
N THR A 265 -4.50 30.08 2.43
CA THR A 265 -5.44 29.10 2.98
C THR A 265 -5.06 28.64 4.39
N GLY A 266 -3.77 28.73 4.75
CA GLY A 266 -3.23 28.19 5.99
C GLY A 266 -3.06 26.66 5.98
N GLU A 267 -3.35 25.99 4.86
CA GLU A 267 -3.19 24.55 4.72
C GLU A 267 -1.72 24.18 4.56
N VAL A 268 -1.29 23.09 5.17
CA VAL A 268 -0.01 22.50 4.84
C VAL A 268 -0.18 21.73 3.53
N LEU A 269 0.48 22.23 2.50
CA LEU A 269 0.55 21.63 1.17
C LEU A 269 1.94 21.02 0.98
N SER A 270 2.00 20.05 0.08
CA SER A 270 3.23 19.40 -0.33
C SER A 270 3.44 19.55 -1.81
N SER A 271 4.69 19.64 -2.23
CA SER A 271 5.08 19.55 -3.63
C SER A 271 5.91 18.29 -3.86
N SER A 272 6.14 17.96 -5.13
CA SER A 272 7.17 16.99 -5.51
C SER A 272 7.95 17.49 -6.72
N ILE A 273 8.33 16.61 -7.64
CA ILE A 273 9.22 16.96 -8.75
C ILE A 273 8.36 17.52 -9.88
N ALA A 274 8.41 18.84 -10.08
CA ALA A 274 7.75 19.50 -11.20
C ALA A 274 8.22 18.93 -12.56
N SER A 275 7.28 18.43 -13.35
CA SER A 275 7.50 17.91 -14.71
C SER A 275 6.23 18.00 -15.55
N LEU A 276 6.37 18.33 -16.83
CA LEU A 276 5.27 18.26 -17.82
C LEU A 276 4.76 16.83 -18.09
N ASN A 277 5.49 15.82 -17.63
CA ASN A 277 5.07 14.41 -17.68
C ASN A 277 4.45 13.93 -16.35
N GLY A 278 4.34 14.82 -15.36
CA GLY A 278 3.73 14.53 -14.07
C GLY A 278 2.22 14.29 -14.17
N GLU A 279 1.65 13.74 -13.09
CA GLU A 279 0.24 13.37 -13.03
C GLU A 279 -0.66 14.54 -12.64
N TYR A 280 -0.23 15.41 -11.72
CA TYR A 280 -1.11 16.45 -11.16
C TYR A 280 -0.30 17.58 -10.51
N ASP A 281 -0.80 18.81 -10.57
CA ASP A 281 -0.22 20.00 -9.93
C ASP A 281 -0.63 20.04 -8.44
N LEU A 282 0.22 19.55 -7.53
CA LEU A 282 -0.13 19.39 -6.11
C LEU A 282 -0.10 20.69 -5.32
N ASP A 283 0.77 21.62 -5.70
CA ASP A 283 1.00 22.86 -4.97
C ASP A 283 0.39 24.10 -5.65
N HIS A 284 -0.26 23.90 -6.79
CA HIS A 284 -0.97 24.90 -7.60
C HIS A 284 -0.02 25.99 -8.12
N ASP A 285 1.20 25.63 -8.51
CA ASP A 285 2.18 26.54 -9.12
C ASP A 285 2.02 26.68 -10.65
N GLY A 286 1.14 25.87 -11.25
CA GLY A 286 0.84 25.83 -12.68
C GLY A 286 1.67 24.81 -13.47
N VAL A 287 2.48 24.00 -12.80
CA VAL A 287 3.24 22.88 -13.38
C VAL A 287 2.83 21.60 -12.68
N THR A 288 2.58 20.55 -13.45
CA THR A 288 2.28 19.23 -12.88
C THR A 288 3.49 18.67 -12.14
N ASP A 289 3.23 17.95 -11.06
CA ASP A 289 4.21 17.20 -10.30
C ASP A 289 4.21 15.71 -10.67
N ILE A 290 5.39 15.08 -10.58
CA ILE A 290 5.49 13.62 -10.58
C ILE A 290 5.00 13.12 -9.22
N LEU A 291 3.88 12.42 -9.25
CA LEU A 291 3.35 11.67 -8.13
C LEU A 291 4.01 10.29 -8.08
N ASN A 292 3.64 9.54 -7.04
CA ASN A 292 3.98 8.14 -6.87
C ASN A 292 5.46 7.88 -6.52
N THR A 293 5.79 6.60 -6.35
CA THR A 293 7.12 6.15 -5.95
C THR A 293 7.96 5.87 -7.21
N GLY A 294 8.77 6.85 -7.60
CA GLY A 294 9.72 6.77 -8.70
C GLY A 294 11.13 6.33 -8.29
N CYS A 295 12.04 6.35 -9.27
CA CYS A 295 13.41 5.83 -9.17
C CYS A 295 14.16 6.36 -7.94
N GLU A 296 14.11 7.68 -7.74
CA GLU A 296 14.90 8.37 -6.73
C GLU A 296 14.36 8.17 -5.30
N SER A 297 13.18 7.57 -5.13
CA SER A 297 12.75 7.08 -3.81
C SER A 297 13.71 6.00 -3.31
N CYS A 298 14.12 5.06 -4.18
CA CYS A 298 15.02 3.96 -3.84
C CYS A 298 16.50 4.29 -4.06
N HIS A 299 16.79 5.10 -5.08
CA HIS A 299 18.15 5.41 -5.52
C HIS A 299 18.71 6.74 -4.96
N GLY A 300 17.86 7.54 -4.31
CA GLY A 300 18.21 8.89 -3.86
C GLY A 300 18.24 9.91 -5.01
N ALA A 301 18.41 11.18 -4.67
CA ALA A 301 18.47 12.28 -5.64
C ALA A 301 19.61 12.09 -6.67
N GLY A 302 19.29 12.20 -7.96
CA GLY A 302 20.15 11.76 -9.06
C GLY A 302 20.94 12.84 -9.79
N SER A 303 20.74 14.13 -9.50
CA SER A 303 21.41 15.24 -10.21
C SER A 303 22.94 15.13 -10.25
N ASN A 304 23.58 14.78 -9.14
CA ASN A 304 25.04 14.59 -9.09
C ASN A 304 25.51 13.38 -9.90
N HIS A 305 24.69 12.32 -9.97
CA HIS A 305 24.94 11.16 -10.82
C HIS A 305 24.89 11.55 -12.31
N VAL A 306 23.84 12.25 -12.71
CA VAL A 306 23.68 12.76 -14.09
C VAL A 306 24.85 13.68 -14.47
N ALA A 307 25.26 14.58 -13.58
CA ALA A 307 26.39 15.47 -13.81
C ALA A 307 27.73 14.73 -13.95
N ALA A 308 27.89 13.60 -13.25
CA ALA A 308 29.12 12.82 -13.24
C ALA A 308 29.31 11.90 -14.46
N GLN A 309 28.23 11.58 -15.19
CA GLN A 309 28.24 10.59 -16.27
C GLN A 309 29.22 10.93 -17.41
N GLY A 310 29.41 12.21 -17.76
CA GLY A 310 30.38 12.67 -18.76
C GLY A 310 30.27 11.97 -20.15
N PRO A 311 31.12 12.32 -21.14
CA PRO A 311 31.02 11.78 -22.50
C PRO A 311 31.38 10.29 -22.67
N SER A 312 31.86 9.63 -21.62
CA SER A 312 32.46 8.29 -21.69
C SER A 312 31.81 7.22 -20.79
N GLY A 313 30.76 7.54 -20.04
CA GLY A 313 30.13 6.59 -19.10
C GLY A 313 31.08 6.05 -18.02
N SER A 314 32.19 6.75 -17.76
CA SER A 314 33.33 6.21 -16.99
C SER A 314 33.11 6.07 -15.49
N LYS A 315 31.93 6.43 -14.97
CA LYS A 315 31.58 6.43 -13.54
C LYS A 315 30.19 5.83 -13.28
N ASN A 316 29.92 4.65 -13.83
CA ASN A 316 28.70 3.88 -13.54
C ASN A 316 28.46 3.81 -12.02
N GLY A 317 27.26 4.18 -11.58
CA GLY A 317 26.86 4.12 -10.16
C GLY A 317 27.47 5.19 -9.23
N ALA A 318 28.25 6.15 -9.73
CA ALA A 318 28.75 7.23 -8.87
C ALA A 318 27.63 8.17 -8.42
N PHE A 319 27.68 8.60 -7.16
CA PHE A 319 26.77 9.57 -6.54
C PHE A 319 25.29 9.18 -6.48
N ILE A 320 24.99 7.90 -6.64
CA ILE A 320 23.62 7.35 -6.56
C ILE A 320 23.65 6.07 -5.71
N VAL A 321 22.55 5.77 -5.03
CA VAL A 321 22.41 4.53 -4.28
C VAL A 321 22.17 3.37 -5.24
N SER A 322 23.00 2.33 -5.16
CA SER A 322 22.77 1.02 -5.77
C SER A 322 22.27 0.05 -4.68
N PRO A 323 20.99 -0.40 -4.71
CA PRO A 323 20.43 -1.29 -3.70
C PRO A 323 21.16 -2.63 -3.55
N GLU A 324 21.58 -3.24 -4.65
CA GLU A 324 22.31 -4.52 -4.68
C GLU A 324 23.65 -4.49 -3.92
N ASP A 325 24.26 -3.31 -3.83
CA ASP A 325 25.54 -3.10 -3.15
C ASP A 325 25.39 -2.57 -1.71
N LEU A 326 24.17 -2.43 -1.19
CA LEU A 326 23.94 -2.09 0.21
C LEU A 326 24.12 -3.30 1.12
N THR A 327 24.37 -3.08 2.42
CA THR A 327 24.16 -4.15 3.40
C THR A 327 22.69 -4.60 3.38
N PRO A 328 22.37 -5.87 3.71
CA PRO A 328 20.99 -6.35 3.77
C PRO A 328 20.05 -5.45 4.56
N SER A 329 20.52 -4.99 5.73
CA SER A 329 19.73 -4.10 6.58
C SER A 329 19.48 -2.72 5.95
N ARG A 330 20.39 -2.18 5.13
CA ARG A 330 20.19 -0.89 4.44
C ARG A 330 19.29 -1.04 3.23
N GLU A 331 19.33 -2.17 2.53
CA GLU A 331 18.39 -2.44 1.45
C GLU A 331 16.96 -2.62 1.97
N ILE A 332 16.77 -3.40 3.04
CA ILE A 332 15.44 -3.52 3.70
C ILE A 332 14.93 -2.14 4.14
N MET A 333 15.82 -1.25 4.57
CA MET A 333 15.44 0.11 4.93
C MET A 333 14.88 0.92 3.77
N LEU A 334 15.29 0.66 2.53
CA LEU A 334 14.68 1.32 1.37
C LEU A 334 13.18 1.11 1.32
N CYS A 335 12.73 -0.12 1.61
CA CYS A 335 11.33 -0.54 1.63
C CYS A 335 10.64 -0.16 2.96
N ASN A 336 11.37 -0.29 4.08
CA ASN A 336 10.85 -0.03 5.41
C ASN A 336 10.31 1.39 5.53
N ARG A 337 10.90 2.39 4.87
CA ARG A 337 10.42 3.80 4.91
C ARG A 337 8.93 3.98 4.58
N CYS A 338 8.34 3.08 3.77
CA CYS A 338 6.90 3.10 3.48
C CYS A 338 6.16 1.87 4.04
N HIS A 339 6.80 0.70 4.04
CA HIS A 339 6.19 -0.58 4.44
C HIS A 339 6.32 -0.88 5.93
N ASN A 340 6.15 0.11 6.84
CA ASN A 340 6.39 -0.09 8.27
C ASN A 340 5.35 0.45 9.28
N ARG A 341 4.36 1.27 8.90
CA ARG A 341 3.36 1.85 9.82
C ARG A 341 3.93 2.53 11.09
N ILE A 342 5.20 2.92 11.10
CA ILE A 342 5.80 3.65 12.22
C ILE A 342 5.49 5.14 12.03
N SER A 343 4.97 5.76 13.08
CA SER A 343 4.72 7.21 13.09
C SER A 343 6.02 8.00 13.12
N GLY A 344 6.05 9.13 12.40
CA GLY A 344 7.19 10.05 12.37
C GLY A 344 7.40 10.87 13.65
N GLN A 345 8.58 11.45 13.80
CA GLN A 345 8.88 12.45 14.84
C GLN A 345 8.30 13.83 14.51
N GLY A 346 8.24 14.19 13.24
CA GLY A 346 7.77 15.51 12.79
C GLY A 346 6.25 15.69 12.91
N GLU A 347 5.82 16.93 13.12
CA GLU A 347 4.41 17.32 13.30
C GLU A 347 3.82 18.08 12.10
N HIS A 348 4.50 18.06 10.94
CA HIS A 348 4.03 18.71 9.69
C HIS A 348 3.60 20.17 9.93
N PHE A 349 4.48 20.98 10.52
CA PHE A 349 4.18 22.38 10.88
C PHE A 349 2.95 22.58 11.79
N GLY A 350 2.66 21.61 12.67
CA GLY A 350 1.52 21.67 13.59
C GLY A 350 0.23 21.08 13.01
N ALA A 351 0.26 20.56 11.77
CA ALA A 351 -0.85 19.82 11.18
C ALA A 351 -1.02 18.39 11.75
N GLY A 352 -0.12 17.99 12.65
CA GLY A 352 -0.13 16.72 13.38
C GLY A 352 0.87 15.72 12.83
N SER A 353 1.16 14.67 13.60
CA SER A 353 1.95 13.53 13.12
C SER A 353 1.14 12.77 12.06
N GLY A 354 1.53 12.85 10.80
CA GLY A 354 1.06 11.95 9.75
C GLY A 354 1.54 10.52 9.97
N ASP A 355 1.10 9.60 9.11
CA ASP A 355 1.60 8.22 9.06
C ASP A 355 2.99 8.12 8.39
N HIS A 356 3.59 9.28 8.06
CA HIS A 356 4.91 9.41 7.45
C HIS A 356 6.02 9.41 8.49
N PRO A 357 7.10 8.63 8.30
CA PRO A 357 8.24 8.67 9.20
C PRO A 357 9.17 9.85 8.87
N ILE A 358 8.72 11.08 9.11
CA ILE A 358 9.51 12.31 8.95
C ILE A 358 10.25 12.68 10.23
N ASN A 359 11.39 13.36 10.11
CA ASN A 359 12.15 13.86 11.26
C ASN A 359 11.58 15.17 11.83
N LEU A 360 12.17 15.70 12.90
CA LEU A 360 11.77 16.98 13.51
C LEU A 360 11.92 18.21 12.60
N ALA A 361 12.73 18.11 11.54
CA ALA A 361 12.86 19.14 10.51
C ALA A 361 11.81 19.00 9.38
N ASN A 362 10.92 18.01 9.49
CA ASN A 362 9.96 17.60 8.47
C ASN A 362 10.59 17.10 7.16
N GLU A 363 11.75 16.48 7.26
CA GLU A 363 12.44 15.86 6.12
C GLU A 363 12.08 14.37 6.03
N TRP A 364 12.10 13.86 4.80
CA TRP A 364 11.91 12.43 4.51
C TRP A 364 13.22 11.64 4.67
N PRO A 365 13.20 10.35 5.08
CA PRO A 365 14.43 9.57 5.23
C PRO A 365 15.13 9.27 3.90
N GLU A 366 16.42 9.59 3.83
CA GLU A 366 17.24 9.41 2.63
C GLU A 366 17.40 7.94 2.20
N ALA A 367 17.64 7.75 0.90
CA ALA A 367 17.93 6.43 0.36
C ALA A 367 19.24 5.86 0.92
N GLY A 368 19.21 4.59 1.28
CA GLY A 368 20.35 3.85 1.78
C GLY A 368 20.67 4.08 3.25
N MET A 369 19.85 4.83 4.01
CA MET A 369 19.93 5.05 5.46
C MET A 369 19.97 3.74 6.28
N GLY A 370 20.62 3.76 7.46
CA GLY A 370 20.61 2.62 8.39
C GLY A 370 19.37 2.56 9.28
N LEU A 371 18.94 1.36 9.69
CA LEU A 371 17.77 1.20 10.58
C LEU A 371 17.92 1.93 11.92
N SER A 372 19.13 1.92 12.50
CA SER A 372 19.38 2.61 13.78
C SER A 372 19.22 4.12 13.66
N GLU A 373 19.63 4.69 12.53
CA GLU A 373 19.51 6.12 12.22
C GLU A 373 18.04 6.48 12.02
N PHE A 374 17.33 5.71 11.19
CA PHE A 374 15.89 5.84 11.01
C PHE A 374 15.10 5.82 12.33
N LEU A 375 15.37 4.85 13.21
CA LEU A 375 14.67 4.75 14.49
C LEU A 375 15.04 5.88 15.47
N THR A 376 16.20 6.51 15.31
CA THR A 376 16.65 7.59 16.19
C THR A 376 16.12 8.95 15.74
N ASP A 377 16.12 9.19 14.42
CA ASP A 377 15.92 10.52 13.86
C ASP A 377 14.54 10.69 13.19
N TYR A 378 13.86 9.59 12.84
CA TYR A 378 12.61 9.64 12.07
C TYR A 378 11.44 8.95 12.76
N ALA A 379 11.65 7.91 13.57
CA ALA A 379 10.57 7.27 14.33
C ALA A 379 10.21 8.06 15.59
N ALA A 380 8.92 8.26 15.86
CA ALA A 380 8.43 8.90 17.08
C ALA A 380 9.06 8.30 18.35
N ASP A 381 9.29 9.13 19.38
CA ASP A 381 10.00 8.68 20.59
C ASP A 381 9.33 7.44 21.22
N GLY A 382 10.15 6.46 21.57
CA GLY A 382 9.71 5.16 22.08
C GLY A 382 9.09 4.20 21.06
N VAL A 383 8.85 4.60 19.80
CA VAL A 383 8.27 3.75 18.76
C VAL A 383 9.37 3.00 18.02
N LYS A 384 9.35 1.66 18.13
CA LYS A 384 10.33 0.76 17.49
C LYS A 384 9.72 -0.26 16.54
N ALA A 385 8.39 -0.29 16.49
CA ALA A 385 7.59 -1.23 15.72
C ALA A 385 6.20 -0.61 15.50
N PRO A 386 5.41 -1.15 14.55
CA PRO A 386 4.01 -0.78 14.42
C PRO A 386 3.23 -0.95 15.73
N ILE A 387 2.13 -0.20 15.87
CA ILE A 387 1.25 -0.29 17.03
C ILE A 387 0.65 -1.70 17.13
N VAL A 388 0.77 -2.37 18.28
CA VAL A 388 0.29 -3.75 18.54
C VAL A 388 -1.16 -4.00 18.08
N LYS A 389 -2.06 -3.01 18.17
CA LYS A 389 -3.45 -3.14 17.68
C LYS A 389 -3.57 -3.37 16.16
N LYS A 390 -2.47 -3.19 15.42
CA LYS A 390 -2.33 -3.45 13.98
C LYS A 390 -1.74 -4.84 13.70
N ASN A 391 -1.45 -5.62 14.74
CA ASN A 391 -1.12 -7.04 14.68
C ASN A 391 -2.33 -7.88 15.13
N TRP A 392 -2.28 -9.17 14.81
CA TRP A 392 -3.17 -10.17 15.39
C TRP A 392 -2.82 -10.44 16.85
N GLY A 393 -3.65 -11.24 17.53
CA GLY A 393 -3.52 -11.49 18.97
C GLY A 393 -2.21 -12.17 19.41
N ASP A 394 -1.43 -12.69 18.46
CA ASP A 394 -0.10 -13.26 18.71
C ASP A 394 1.04 -12.22 18.68
N ASP A 395 0.76 -10.97 18.28
CA ASP A 395 1.72 -9.87 18.09
C ASP A 395 2.84 -10.15 17.06
N ILE A 396 2.73 -11.25 16.33
CA ILE A 396 3.69 -11.66 15.30
C ILE A 396 3.19 -11.20 13.94
N HIS A 397 1.92 -11.48 13.63
CA HIS A 397 1.36 -11.28 12.29
C HIS A 397 0.66 -9.94 12.13
N ALA A 398 0.95 -9.25 11.03
CA ALA A 398 0.23 -8.03 10.68
C ALA A 398 -1.26 -8.29 10.39
N LYS A 399 -2.12 -7.46 10.99
CA LYS A 399 -3.56 -7.37 10.70
C LYS A 399 -3.89 -6.25 9.71
N ALA A 400 -3.08 -5.20 9.67
CA ALA A 400 -3.25 -4.08 8.76
C ALA A 400 -2.22 -4.12 7.62
N HIS A 401 -2.63 -3.67 6.42
CA HIS A 401 -1.77 -3.58 5.22
C HIS A 401 -0.52 -2.70 5.42
N HIS A 402 0.47 -2.84 4.52
CA HIS A 402 1.75 -2.11 4.47
C HIS A 402 2.67 -2.27 5.71
N GLN A 403 2.76 -3.50 6.23
CA GLN A 403 3.64 -3.90 7.34
C GLN A 403 4.63 -5.01 6.94
N GLN A 404 4.89 -5.18 5.63
CA GLN A 404 5.74 -6.26 5.13
C GLN A 404 7.18 -6.18 5.65
N ALA A 405 7.74 -4.97 5.85
CA ALA A 405 9.10 -4.85 6.38
C ALA A 405 9.18 -5.25 7.88
N PRO A 406 8.30 -4.77 8.78
CA PRO A 406 8.21 -5.28 10.15
C PRO A 406 7.99 -6.79 10.23
N ASP A 407 7.13 -7.37 9.39
CA ASP A 407 6.93 -8.82 9.33
C ASP A 407 8.23 -9.53 8.89
N PHE A 408 8.87 -9.03 7.83
CA PHE A 408 10.13 -9.57 7.32
C PHE A 408 11.24 -9.55 8.39
N LEU A 409 11.34 -8.47 9.17
CA LEU A 409 12.32 -8.35 10.26
C LEU A 409 12.13 -9.39 11.38
N LYS A 410 10.93 -9.97 11.52
CA LYS A 410 10.63 -11.07 12.46
C LYS A 410 10.94 -12.45 11.87
N SER A 411 11.07 -12.56 10.55
CA SER A 411 11.27 -13.82 9.84
C SER A 411 12.69 -14.39 9.98
N ALA A 412 12.84 -15.69 9.74
CA ALA A 412 14.15 -16.32 9.61
C ALA A 412 14.90 -15.89 8.33
N HIS A 413 14.21 -15.36 7.32
CA HIS A 413 14.84 -14.83 6.11
C HIS A 413 15.70 -13.60 6.42
N TYR A 414 15.26 -12.74 7.33
CA TYR A 414 16.06 -11.57 7.74
C TYR A 414 17.39 -11.94 8.40
N ARG A 415 17.42 -13.01 9.19
CA ARG A 415 18.62 -13.50 9.87
C ARG A 415 18.68 -15.01 9.91
N ASN A 416 19.59 -15.58 9.14
CA ASN A 416 19.96 -16.99 9.18
C ASN A 416 21.47 -17.16 8.91
N GLU A 417 21.97 -18.39 9.00
CA GLU A 417 23.40 -18.71 8.86
C GLU A 417 23.86 -18.87 7.40
N TYR A 418 22.93 -18.95 6.44
CA TYR A 418 23.21 -19.35 5.06
C TYR A 418 23.29 -18.17 4.09
N HIS A 419 22.23 -17.36 4.02
CA HIS A 419 22.09 -16.27 3.07
C HIS A 419 21.22 -15.16 3.65
N LEU A 420 21.72 -13.92 3.65
CA LEU A 420 20.99 -12.77 4.17
C LEU A 420 20.05 -12.21 3.09
N VAL A 421 18.84 -12.77 3.07
CA VAL A 421 17.75 -12.42 2.14
C VAL A 421 17.27 -10.99 2.38
N THR A 422 16.82 -10.33 1.32
CA THR A 422 16.16 -9.03 1.38
C THR A 422 14.95 -8.97 0.46
N CYS A 423 14.29 -7.81 0.41
CA CYS A 423 13.12 -7.59 -0.42
C CYS A 423 13.43 -7.85 -1.91
N ALA A 424 14.57 -7.37 -2.42
CA ALA A 424 14.96 -7.57 -3.82
C ALA A 424 15.40 -9.01 -4.15
N SER A 425 15.55 -9.89 -3.15
CA SER A 425 15.77 -11.32 -3.41
C SER A 425 14.53 -11.99 -4.03
N CYS A 426 13.34 -11.44 -3.76
CA CYS A 426 12.06 -11.98 -4.24
C CYS A 426 11.31 -11.02 -5.18
N HIS A 427 11.61 -9.72 -5.10
CA HIS A 427 10.94 -8.69 -5.90
C HIS A 427 11.83 -8.09 -6.99
N ASP A 428 11.29 -7.97 -8.20
CA ASP A 428 11.87 -7.18 -9.30
C ASP A 428 11.23 -5.79 -9.34
N LEU A 429 11.93 -4.80 -8.78
CA LEU A 429 11.43 -3.44 -8.63
C LEU A 429 11.41 -2.63 -9.94
N HIS A 430 11.86 -3.21 -11.05
CA HIS A 430 11.85 -2.57 -12.37
C HIS A 430 10.80 -3.16 -13.31
N GLY A 431 10.05 -4.18 -12.89
CA GLY A 431 8.91 -4.73 -13.65
C GLY A 431 9.32 -5.48 -14.93
N ASN A 432 10.53 -6.04 -14.97
CA ASN A 432 11.07 -6.73 -16.14
C ASN A 432 10.68 -8.20 -16.23
N THR A 433 10.14 -8.77 -15.15
CA THR A 433 9.72 -10.18 -15.08
C THR A 433 8.34 -10.41 -15.69
N GLY A 434 7.48 -9.38 -15.72
CA GLY A 434 6.07 -9.52 -16.08
C GLY A 434 5.23 -10.26 -15.02
N GLU A 435 5.82 -10.56 -13.87
CA GLU A 435 5.14 -11.24 -12.78
C GLU A 435 4.34 -10.25 -11.94
N LYS A 436 3.14 -10.67 -11.51
CA LYS A 436 2.30 -9.87 -10.62
C LYS A 436 3.06 -9.53 -9.33
N ARG A 437 2.69 -8.42 -8.70
CA ARG A 437 3.23 -7.98 -7.39
C ARG A 437 4.75 -7.72 -7.45
N ALA A 438 5.29 -7.44 -8.65
CA ALA A 438 6.69 -7.16 -8.90
C ALA A 438 7.60 -8.30 -8.40
N LEU A 439 7.26 -9.56 -8.69
CA LEU A 439 8.01 -10.73 -8.21
C LEU A 439 9.03 -11.22 -9.23
N THR A 440 10.03 -11.98 -8.79
CA THR A 440 11.04 -12.58 -9.69
C THR A 440 10.57 -13.88 -10.35
N ALA A 441 9.50 -14.48 -9.82
CA ALA A 441 8.82 -15.65 -10.37
C ALA A 441 7.38 -15.72 -9.82
N ASP A 442 6.48 -16.38 -10.57
CA ASP A 442 5.09 -16.60 -10.16
C ASP A 442 5.01 -17.34 -8.80
N PRO A 443 4.44 -16.72 -7.74
CA PRO A 443 4.34 -17.33 -6.42
C PRO A 443 3.26 -18.43 -6.35
N ASP A 444 2.29 -18.41 -7.27
CA ASP A 444 1.10 -19.26 -7.21
C ASP A 444 1.38 -20.63 -7.89
N VAL A 445 2.55 -20.79 -8.51
CA VAL A 445 3.09 -22.09 -8.96
C VAL A 445 3.52 -22.94 -7.76
N VAL A 446 3.03 -24.18 -7.71
CA VAL A 446 3.26 -25.14 -6.60
C VAL A 446 4.72 -25.20 -6.15
N ASP A 447 5.63 -25.53 -7.08
CA ASP A 447 7.06 -25.64 -6.83
C ASP A 447 7.81 -24.39 -7.33
N SER A 448 7.23 -23.20 -7.13
CA SER A 448 7.77 -21.93 -7.63
C SER A 448 9.25 -21.74 -7.31
N ALA A 449 10.02 -21.33 -8.32
CA ALA A 449 11.43 -20.99 -8.19
C ALA A 449 11.65 -19.83 -7.21
N LEU A 450 10.61 -19.03 -6.92
CA LEU A 450 10.63 -17.97 -5.91
C LEU A 450 11.06 -18.53 -4.54
N CYS A 451 10.62 -19.75 -4.21
CA CYS A 451 10.92 -20.42 -2.95
C CYS A 451 11.97 -21.52 -3.13
N THR A 452 11.82 -22.34 -4.18
CA THR A 452 12.61 -23.57 -4.35
C THR A 452 14.05 -23.33 -4.78
N SER A 453 14.39 -22.11 -5.24
CA SER A 453 15.77 -21.70 -5.51
C SER A 453 16.68 -21.85 -4.27
N CYS A 454 16.15 -21.60 -3.08
CA CYS A 454 16.85 -21.84 -1.81
C CYS A 454 16.31 -23.07 -1.04
N HIS A 455 15.02 -23.40 -1.19
CA HIS A 455 14.35 -24.42 -0.37
C HIS A 455 14.20 -25.80 -1.03
N SER A 456 14.83 -26.06 -2.19
CA SER A 456 14.75 -27.36 -2.87
C SER A 456 15.13 -28.56 -1.99
N THR A 457 15.99 -28.38 -1.00
CA THR A 457 16.39 -29.43 -0.05
C THR A 457 15.28 -29.86 0.91
N TYR A 458 14.24 -29.04 1.09
CA TYR A 458 13.09 -29.33 1.96
C TYR A 458 11.97 -30.10 1.24
N LEU A 459 12.06 -30.26 -0.09
CA LEU A 459 11.13 -31.04 -0.91
C LEU A 459 11.45 -32.54 -0.77
N SER A 460 10.94 -33.17 0.29
CA SER A 460 11.24 -34.55 0.67
C SER A 460 10.67 -35.58 -0.33
N GLY A 461 11.36 -35.81 -1.44
CA GLY A 461 10.85 -36.66 -2.54
C GLY A 461 10.85 -35.96 -3.90
N GLY A 462 11.26 -34.69 -3.95
CA GLY A 462 11.46 -33.90 -5.17
C GLY A 462 10.37 -32.87 -5.47
N ASP A 463 9.29 -32.83 -4.70
CA ASP A 463 8.16 -31.91 -4.89
C ASP A 463 7.48 -31.50 -3.55
N THR A 464 6.50 -30.61 -3.66
CA THR A 464 5.66 -30.15 -2.54
C THR A 464 4.84 -31.27 -1.87
N SER A 465 4.49 -32.35 -2.57
CA SER A 465 3.78 -33.50 -2.00
C SER A 465 4.60 -34.15 -0.88
N GLY A 466 5.87 -34.43 -1.17
CA GLY A 466 6.79 -34.98 -0.20
C GLY A 466 7.02 -34.07 1.02
N HIS A 467 7.07 -32.76 0.79
CA HIS A 467 7.18 -31.77 1.86
C HIS A 467 5.95 -31.78 2.78
N THR A 468 4.74 -31.69 2.23
CA THR A 468 3.52 -31.64 3.04
C THR A 468 3.29 -32.93 3.83
N LEU A 469 3.59 -34.10 3.25
CA LEU A 469 3.56 -35.37 3.97
C LEU A 469 4.52 -35.36 5.18
N ALA A 470 5.73 -34.83 5.02
CA ALA A 470 6.71 -34.76 6.09
C ALA A 470 6.31 -33.78 7.20
N MET A 471 5.71 -32.64 6.85
CA MET A 471 5.41 -31.55 7.79
C MET A 471 4.07 -31.71 8.51
N VAL A 472 3.04 -32.20 7.82
CA VAL A 472 1.67 -32.30 8.38
C VAL A 472 1.10 -33.71 8.38
N GLY A 473 1.90 -34.72 7.97
CA GLY A 473 1.52 -36.14 8.04
C GLY A 473 0.50 -36.58 6.99
N TYR A 474 0.18 -35.73 6.01
CA TYR A 474 -0.76 -36.02 4.94
C TYR A 474 -0.18 -35.63 3.58
N ASP A 475 -0.25 -36.55 2.63
CA ASP A 475 0.03 -36.25 1.23
C ASP A 475 -1.22 -35.60 0.62
N HIS A 476 -1.10 -34.33 0.26
CA HIS A 476 -2.20 -33.64 -0.41
C HIS A 476 -2.48 -34.22 -1.81
N GLY A 477 -1.71 -35.18 -2.33
CA GLY A 477 -1.92 -35.82 -3.61
C GLY A 477 -1.72 -34.86 -4.79
N VAL A 478 -1.52 -35.39 -6.00
CA VAL A 478 -1.19 -34.54 -7.18
C VAL A 478 -2.28 -33.50 -7.48
N ALA A 479 -3.55 -33.86 -7.33
CA ALA A 479 -4.68 -32.98 -7.66
C ALA A 479 -4.92 -31.83 -6.65
N HIS A 480 -4.47 -32.00 -5.40
CA HIS A 480 -4.66 -31.00 -4.34
C HIS A 480 -3.36 -30.23 -4.09
N ASN A 481 -2.19 -30.87 -4.25
CA ASN A 481 -0.90 -30.15 -4.35
C ASN A 481 -0.87 -29.19 -5.53
N ALA A 482 -1.57 -29.48 -6.62
CA ALA A 482 -1.75 -28.56 -7.75
C ALA A 482 -2.31 -27.18 -7.34
N ASN A 483 -2.94 -27.08 -6.16
CA ASN A 483 -3.57 -25.87 -5.63
C ASN A 483 -3.02 -25.48 -4.24
N ALA A 484 -1.85 -26.00 -3.84
CA ALA A 484 -1.22 -25.69 -2.56
C ALA A 484 0.22 -25.26 -2.80
N SER A 485 0.38 -24.00 -3.23
CA SER A 485 1.67 -23.36 -3.39
C SER A 485 2.33 -23.09 -2.04
N CYS A 486 3.64 -22.80 -2.07
CA CYS A 486 4.38 -22.42 -0.88
C CYS A 486 3.72 -21.25 -0.13
N VAL A 487 3.23 -20.25 -0.87
CA VAL A 487 2.69 -19.01 -0.31
C VAL A 487 1.32 -19.17 0.32
N ASP A 488 0.54 -20.18 -0.07
CA ASP A 488 -0.79 -20.45 0.50
C ASP A 488 -0.71 -20.81 1.98
N CYS A 489 0.37 -21.49 2.39
CA CYS A 489 0.61 -21.84 3.80
C CYS A 489 1.53 -20.83 4.51
N HIS A 490 2.67 -20.50 3.89
CA HIS A 490 3.74 -19.73 4.54
C HIS A 490 3.55 -18.21 4.46
N MET A 491 2.67 -17.73 3.58
CA MET A 491 2.42 -16.31 3.36
C MET A 491 0.92 -16.01 3.29
N ALA A 492 0.12 -16.69 4.13
CA ALA A 492 -1.33 -16.55 4.12
C ALA A 492 -1.77 -15.08 4.21
N ARG A 493 -2.90 -14.76 3.56
CA ARG A 493 -3.41 -13.39 3.43
C ARG A 493 -4.05 -12.91 4.72
N MET A 494 -3.20 -12.45 5.64
CA MET A 494 -3.56 -12.08 7.01
C MET A 494 -3.89 -10.60 7.18
N ALA A 495 -3.30 -9.72 6.39
CA ALA A 495 -3.50 -8.28 6.50
C ALA A 495 -4.56 -7.80 5.52
N LYS A 496 -5.34 -6.78 5.92
CA LYS A 496 -6.43 -6.23 5.10
C LYS A 496 -6.12 -4.84 4.56
N THR A 497 -6.27 -4.66 3.25
CA THR A 497 -6.28 -3.36 2.57
C THR A 497 -7.65 -2.99 2.00
N GLY A 498 -8.27 -3.89 1.23
CA GLY A 498 -9.57 -3.80 0.59
C GLY A 498 -10.55 -4.79 1.23
N ALA A 499 -11.39 -5.43 0.43
CA ALA A 499 -12.48 -6.27 0.95
C ALA A 499 -12.04 -7.68 1.40
N GLY A 500 -11.01 -8.27 0.79
CA GLY A 500 -10.76 -9.71 0.89
C GLY A 500 -11.99 -10.54 0.48
N VAL A 501 -12.05 -11.80 0.93
CA VAL A 501 -13.14 -12.73 0.57
C VAL A 501 -13.74 -13.44 1.79
N GLU A 502 -15.03 -13.77 1.71
CA GLU A 502 -15.72 -14.68 2.64
C GLU A 502 -15.28 -16.12 2.36
N SER A 503 -14.52 -16.74 3.27
CA SER A 503 -13.90 -18.03 3.03
C SER A 503 -14.76 -19.22 3.45
N LYS A 504 -15.36 -19.16 4.66
CA LYS A 504 -16.16 -20.26 5.22
C LYS A 504 -17.26 -19.76 6.12
N ARG A 505 -18.49 -20.21 5.85
CA ARG A 505 -19.65 -19.99 6.72
C ARG A 505 -19.76 -21.09 7.77
N THR A 506 -19.96 -20.69 9.02
CA THR A 506 -20.26 -21.56 10.16
C THR A 506 -21.59 -21.17 10.80
N ILE A 507 -22.02 -21.91 11.82
CA ILE A 507 -23.20 -21.53 12.60
C ILE A 507 -22.97 -20.25 13.42
N ASP A 508 -21.71 -19.97 13.80
CA ASP A 508 -21.30 -18.85 14.64
C ASP A 508 -20.85 -17.62 13.85
N GLY A 509 -20.86 -17.69 12.51
CA GLY A 509 -20.50 -16.58 11.61
C GLY A 509 -19.60 -16.98 10.45
N TYR A 510 -18.95 -16.00 9.84
CA TYR A 510 -18.07 -16.18 8.69
C TYR A 510 -16.61 -16.06 9.10
N TYR A 511 -15.79 -16.97 8.60
CA TYR A 511 -14.35 -16.76 8.47
C TYR A 511 -14.07 -15.98 7.19
N TYR A 512 -12.90 -15.34 7.18
CA TYR A 512 -12.47 -14.53 6.07
C TYR A 512 -11.03 -14.82 5.70
N GLU A 513 -10.75 -14.62 4.42
CA GLU A 513 -9.41 -14.43 3.90
C GLU A 513 -9.24 -12.93 3.57
N ASN A 514 -8.11 -12.34 3.96
CA ASN A 514 -7.83 -10.96 3.61
C ASN A 514 -7.10 -10.92 2.25
N ASP A 515 -6.33 -9.87 1.99
CA ASP A 515 -5.84 -9.57 0.64
C ASP A 515 -4.38 -9.11 0.60
N ILE A 516 -3.70 -9.10 1.75
CA ILE A 516 -2.26 -8.85 1.86
C ILE A 516 -1.60 -10.02 2.59
N THR A 517 -0.60 -10.61 1.94
CA THR A 517 0.17 -11.75 2.43
C THR A 517 1.06 -11.38 3.62
N SER A 518 1.12 -12.29 4.60
CA SER A 518 2.12 -12.22 5.68
C SER A 518 3.53 -12.34 5.10
N HIS A 519 4.48 -11.57 5.64
CA HIS A 519 5.90 -11.68 5.32
C HIS A 519 6.73 -12.22 6.48
N VAL A 520 6.09 -12.98 7.39
CA VAL A 520 6.78 -13.71 8.47
C VAL A 520 7.34 -15.06 7.96
N PHE A 521 6.78 -15.60 6.86
CA PHE A 521 7.18 -16.84 6.17
C PHE A 521 7.02 -18.12 6.99
N ASP A 522 6.10 -18.12 7.95
CA ASP A 522 5.75 -19.26 8.78
C ASP A 522 4.30 -19.72 8.55
N VAL A 523 3.97 -20.89 9.12
CA VAL A 523 2.60 -21.40 9.16
C VAL A 523 2.09 -21.16 10.59
N PRO A 524 1.14 -20.23 10.80
CA PRO A 524 0.69 -19.91 12.15
C PRO A 524 0.00 -21.09 12.82
N ASN A 525 0.14 -21.18 14.14
CA ASN A 525 -0.46 -22.27 14.91
C ASN A 525 -1.98 -22.11 14.97
N LYS A 526 -2.74 -23.18 14.69
CA LYS A 526 -4.21 -23.20 14.82
C LYS A 526 -4.71 -22.90 16.24
N SER A 527 -3.88 -23.07 17.27
CA SER A 527 -4.21 -22.72 18.66
C SER A 527 -4.53 -21.24 18.85
N THR A 528 -4.05 -20.37 17.95
CA THR A 528 -4.37 -18.93 17.91
C THR A 528 -5.86 -18.66 17.70
N LEU A 529 -6.64 -19.67 17.27
CA LEU A 529 -8.08 -19.54 16.99
C LEU A 529 -8.98 -20.01 18.15
N ILE A 530 -8.41 -20.60 19.21
CA ILE A 530 -9.21 -21.15 20.31
C ILE A 530 -10.00 -20.03 21.00
N GLY A 531 -11.33 -20.13 20.98
CA GLY A 531 -12.22 -19.15 21.60
C GLY A 531 -12.36 -17.82 20.85
N VAL A 532 -11.83 -17.72 19.64
CA VAL A 532 -11.95 -16.53 18.79
C VAL A 532 -13.16 -16.70 17.88
N ALA A 533 -14.05 -15.71 17.86
CA ALA A 533 -15.21 -15.71 16.97
C ALA A 533 -14.76 -15.71 15.48
N PRO A 534 -15.47 -16.39 14.57
CA PRO A 534 -15.07 -16.49 13.17
C PRO A 534 -14.75 -15.14 12.50
N SER A 535 -15.54 -14.11 12.77
CA SER A 535 -15.35 -12.76 12.21
C SER A 535 -14.13 -12.01 12.73
N SER A 536 -13.54 -12.48 13.83
CA SER A 536 -12.35 -11.90 14.47
C SER A 536 -11.12 -12.81 14.37
N ALA A 537 -11.26 -13.98 13.74
CA ALA A 537 -10.19 -14.94 13.57
C ALA A 537 -9.13 -14.45 12.59
N MET A 538 -7.86 -14.73 12.90
CA MET A 538 -6.75 -14.49 11.99
C MET A 538 -6.90 -15.42 10.76
N PRO A 539 -6.78 -14.91 9.52
CA PRO A 539 -6.79 -15.74 8.33
C PRO A 539 -5.56 -16.66 8.29
N ILE A 540 -5.78 -17.95 8.49
CA ILE A 540 -4.76 -18.99 8.37
C ILE A 540 -5.34 -20.13 7.52
N PRO A 541 -4.54 -21.14 7.10
CA PRO A 541 -5.07 -22.24 6.28
C PRO A 541 -6.33 -22.94 6.85
N TYR A 542 -6.53 -22.91 8.18
CA TYR A 542 -7.71 -23.48 8.85
C TYR A 542 -8.97 -22.58 8.79
N THR A 543 -8.84 -21.33 8.37
CA THR A 543 -9.94 -20.36 8.27
C THR A 543 -10.08 -19.74 6.88
N SER A 544 -9.11 -19.92 5.99
CA SER A 544 -9.16 -19.48 4.59
C SER A 544 -9.86 -20.52 3.69
N ALA A 545 -9.72 -20.43 2.36
CA ALA A 545 -10.33 -21.37 1.42
C ALA A 545 -10.02 -22.86 1.72
N CYS A 546 -8.86 -23.15 2.33
CA CYS A 546 -8.46 -24.51 2.70
C CYS A 546 -9.28 -25.08 3.88
N ALA A 547 -10.01 -24.24 4.61
CA ALA A 547 -10.84 -24.62 5.77
C ALA A 547 -11.99 -25.59 5.46
N THR A 548 -12.29 -25.78 4.17
CA THR A 548 -13.24 -26.80 3.69
C THR A 548 -12.75 -28.21 4.03
N CYS A 549 -11.43 -28.44 3.94
CA CYS A 549 -10.79 -29.70 4.27
C CYS A 549 -10.08 -29.66 5.64
N HIS A 550 -9.65 -28.46 6.09
CA HIS A 550 -8.95 -28.26 7.36
C HIS A 550 -9.85 -27.59 8.40
N ASN A 551 -10.57 -28.40 9.19
CA ASN A 551 -11.49 -27.85 10.18
C ASN A 551 -10.76 -27.33 11.43
N VAL A 552 -11.11 -26.11 11.87
CA VAL A 552 -10.62 -25.50 13.14
C VAL A 552 -11.01 -26.37 14.34
N GLU A 553 -12.18 -27.03 14.28
CA GLU A 553 -12.70 -27.86 15.37
C GLU A 553 -12.02 -29.23 15.46
N ASP A 554 -11.36 -29.67 14.38
CA ASP A 554 -10.56 -30.89 14.36
C ASP A 554 -9.20 -30.62 15.01
N PHE A 555 -9.23 -30.31 16.31
CA PHE A 555 -8.08 -30.53 17.18
C PHE A 555 -7.89 -32.05 17.26
N TYR A 556 -7.22 -32.65 16.27
CA TYR A 556 -6.60 -33.93 16.48
C TYR A 556 -5.75 -33.80 17.76
N THR A 557 -6.26 -34.40 18.84
CA THR A 557 -5.46 -34.73 20.01
C THR A 557 -4.30 -35.58 19.52
N PRO A 558 -3.06 -35.25 19.94
CA PRO A 558 -1.83 -35.82 19.41
C PRO A 558 -1.80 -37.36 19.41
#